data_AF-A0A2S8PH52-F1
#
_entry.id   AF-A0A2S8PH52-F1
#
_cell.length_a   1.000
_cell.length_b   1.000
_cell.length_c   1.000
_cell.angle_alpha   90.00
_cell.angle_beta   90.00
_cell.angle_gamma   90.00
#
_symmetry.space_group_name_H-M   'P 1'
#
loop_
_entity.id
_entity.type
_entity.pdbx_description
1 polymer ?
#
loop_
_entity_poly.entity_id
_entity_poly.type
_entity_poly.pdbx_seq_one_letter_code
_entity_poly.pdbx_strand_id
1 'polypeptide(L)'
;MNKFFMMGLTSVNILVFYRGRSLLIMFKLIYLIDFIVLFLLIVMWAVIANRLSRLPYRSTKKELQRSIARFMIPFFIAQGLVIAEVVILFLLGTYGWEFIKEKVLLTMPLFIPSAISTIVPLLMLRKITSRIPENLQSTVDETDRKILTSPGLMLPVQAALISSIAGCYFSYVVYPFELNVLHAVILWLSFAAVIVVLWFRQQRLSRKRVKANYAMTVSTRLQHAVISSACLAILIGGWYALSMKASVLPDHMNMGSMDHEMDMQAMNHSMNHTKSNTISNTLNVKEISVTALTGSQTEKADRHFELVAQKKQVKLSSGKTMEAWTFNGIAPGPELRVKQGQIVEVVLKNKDIEEGVTIHWHGYNVPNAEDGVAGVTQDSVPPGGTHVYRFEAKQAGTYWYHSHQQSAK
;
A
#
# COMPACT_ATOMS: atom_id res chain seq x y z
N MET A 1 -6.94 1.04 4.73
CA MET A 1 -7.30 -0.16 3.93
C MET A 1 -8.58 -0.02 3.09
N ASN A 2 -9.44 1.01 3.30
CA ASN A 2 -10.69 1.19 2.52
C ASN A 2 -10.56 2.05 1.24
N LYS A 3 -9.47 2.81 1.04
CA LYS A 3 -9.30 3.71 -0.12
C LYS A 3 -9.07 3.00 -1.47
N PHE A 4 -8.73 1.70 -1.48
CA PHE A 4 -8.35 0.99 -2.71
C PHE A 4 -9.53 0.50 -3.57
N PHE A 5 -10.75 0.50 -3.06
CA PHE A 5 -11.85 -0.20 -3.72
C PHE A 5 -12.61 0.61 -4.78
N MET A 6 -12.42 1.92 -4.84
CA MET A 6 -13.22 2.78 -5.76
C MET A 6 -12.56 3.06 -7.11
N MET A 7 -11.25 2.80 -7.30
CA MET A 7 -10.56 3.21 -8.52
C MET A 7 -10.50 2.16 -9.65
N GLY A 8 -11.07 0.96 -9.47
CA GLY A 8 -10.93 -0.14 -10.43
C GLY A 8 -12.22 -0.77 -10.96
N LEU A 9 -13.39 -0.24 -10.62
CA LEU A 9 -14.70 -0.85 -10.96
C LEU A 9 -15.55 0.06 -11.86
N THR A 10 -14.96 0.64 -12.88
CA THR A 10 -15.72 1.16 -14.02
C THR A 10 -15.56 0.20 -15.19
N SER A 11 -16.63 -0.53 -15.49
CA SER A 11 -16.83 -1.49 -16.60
C SER A 11 -16.56 -2.96 -16.25
N VAL A 12 -17.57 -3.69 -15.74
CA VAL A 12 -17.96 -5.06 -16.17
C VAL A 12 -19.34 -5.40 -15.58
N ASN A 13 -20.22 -5.91 -16.44
CA ASN A 13 -21.62 -6.30 -16.26
C ASN A 13 -22.00 -7.09 -14.98
N ILE A 14 -23.30 -6.99 -14.65
CA ILE A 14 -24.09 -7.52 -13.51
C ILE A 14 -24.18 -9.07 -13.45
N LEU A 15 -23.10 -9.79 -13.74
CA LEU A 15 -22.96 -11.25 -13.50
C LEU A 15 -21.87 -11.60 -12.45
N VAL A 16 -21.28 -10.59 -11.80
CA VAL A 16 -20.04 -10.72 -10.99
C VAL A 16 -20.27 -10.84 -9.47
N PHE A 17 -21.50 -10.66 -8.96
CA PHE A 17 -21.70 -10.51 -7.51
C PHE A 17 -21.34 -11.74 -6.66
N TYR A 18 -21.46 -12.97 -7.19
CA TYR A 18 -20.98 -14.18 -6.49
C TYR A 18 -19.49 -14.48 -6.72
N ARG A 19 -18.90 -13.99 -7.82
CA ARG A 19 -17.48 -14.21 -8.16
C ARG A 19 -16.56 -13.16 -7.50
N GLY A 20 -17.06 -11.95 -7.26
CA GLY A 20 -16.30 -10.82 -6.69
C GLY A 20 -15.89 -10.99 -5.22
N ARG A 21 -16.73 -11.64 -4.39
CA ARG A 21 -16.38 -11.87 -2.97
C ARG A 21 -15.23 -12.87 -2.84
N SER A 22 -15.24 -13.94 -3.63
CA SER A 22 -14.15 -14.92 -3.67
C SER A 22 -12.87 -14.34 -4.27
N LEU A 23 -12.98 -13.53 -5.34
CA LEU A 23 -11.83 -12.86 -5.94
C LEU A 23 -11.16 -11.88 -4.96
N LEU A 24 -11.95 -11.15 -4.19
CA LEU A 24 -11.49 -10.22 -3.16
C LEU A 24 -10.81 -10.94 -1.98
N ILE A 25 -11.39 -12.04 -1.52
CA ILE A 25 -10.79 -12.86 -0.47
C ILE A 25 -9.43 -13.41 -0.95
N MET A 26 -9.38 -13.92 -2.18
CA MET A 26 -8.15 -14.44 -2.77
C MET A 26 -7.09 -13.35 -2.93
N PHE A 27 -7.47 -12.16 -3.41
CA PHE A 27 -6.56 -11.02 -3.51
C PHE A 27 -6.00 -10.60 -2.15
N LYS A 28 -6.84 -10.45 -1.13
CA LYS A 28 -6.41 -10.12 0.25
C LYS A 28 -5.48 -11.19 0.81
N LEU A 29 -5.76 -12.46 0.53
CA LEU A 29 -4.92 -13.56 0.96
C LEU A 29 -3.54 -13.52 0.28
N ILE A 30 -3.49 -13.29 -1.03
CA ILE A 30 -2.23 -13.16 -1.77
C ILE A 30 -1.42 -11.98 -1.21
N TYR A 31 -2.04 -10.83 -1.00
CA TYR A 31 -1.37 -9.64 -0.45
C TYR A 31 -0.88 -9.83 1.00
N LEU A 32 -1.59 -10.62 1.81
CA LEU A 32 -1.15 -11.02 3.15
C LEU A 32 0.05 -11.98 3.09
N ILE A 33 0.00 -12.96 2.19
CA ILE A 33 1.10 -13.92 1.99
C ILE A 33 2.36 -13.19 1.51
N ASP A 34 2.22 -12.29 0.53
CA ASP A 34 3.25 -11.36 0.04
C ASP A 34 3.94 -10.63 1.20
N PHE A 35 3.16 -10.05 2.11
CA PHE A 35 3.71 -9.36 3.29
C PHE A 35 4.49 -10.29 4.20
N ILE A 36 3.93 -11.46 4.50
CA ILE A 36 4.57 -12.48 5.36
C ILE A 36 5.88 -12.96 4.72
N VAL A 37 5.88 -13.23 3.41
CA VAL A 37 7.05 -13.70 2.67
C VAL A 37 8.17 -12.65 2.70
N LEU A 38 7.87 -11.38 2.41
CA LEU A 38 8.83 -10.28 2.49
C LEU A 38 9.40 -10.10 3.90
N PHE A 39 8.56 -10.20 4.94
CA PHE A 39 9.02 -10.14 6.32
C PHE A 39 9.94 -11.32 6.67
N LEU A 40 9.56 -12.55 6.30
CA LEU A 40 10.36 -13.75 6.51
C LEU A 40 11.71 -13.65 5.77
N LEU A 41 11.74 -13.08 4.57
CA LEU A 41 12.98 -12.83 3.82
C LEU A 41 13.94 -11.93 4.60
N ILE A 42 13.46 -10.83 5.20
CA ILE A 42 14.29 -9.96 6.05
C ILE A 42 14.91 -10.77 7.20
N VAL A 43 14.09 -11.55 7.91
CA VAL A 43 14.56 -12.37 9.03
C VAL A 43 15.58 -13.41 8.56
N MET A 44 15.30 -14.11 7.46
CA MET A 44 16.20 -15.14 6.92
C MET A 44 17.52 -14.54 6.46
N TRP A 45 17.51 -13.43 5.69
CA TRP A 45 18.74 -12.78 5.25
C TRP A 45 19.56 -12.23 6.42
N ALA A 46 18.92 -11.74 7.49
CA ALA A 46 19.62 -11.33 8.72
C ALA A 46 20.29 -12.53 9.42
N VAL A 47 19.59 -13.67 9.53
CA VAL A 47 20.14 -14.91 10.10
C VAL A 47 21.32 -15.40 9.26
N ILE A 48 21.18 -15.41 7.93
CA ILE A 48 22.22 -15.82 6.97
C ILE A 48 23.44 -14.91 7.11
N ALA A 49 23.27 -13.58 7.10
CA ALA A 49 24.35 -12.61 7.25
C ALA A 49 25.11 -12.81 8.58
N ASN A 50 24.40 -12.99 9.69
CA ASN A 50 25.00 -13.24 11.01
C ASN A 50 25.72 -14.59 11.09
N ARG A 51 25.21 -15.65 10.45
CA ARG A 51 25.92 -16.94 10.38
C ARG A 51 27.18 -16.84 9.53
N LEU A 52 27.08 -16.20 8.37
CA LEU A 52 28.18 -16.01 7.44
C LEU A 52 29.31 -15.18 8.09
N SER A 53 28.96 -14.12 8.82
CA SER A 53 29.93 -13.25 9.49
C SER A 53 30.74 -13.96 10.58
N ARG A 54 30.28 -15.14 11.03
CA ARG A 54 30.94 -15.94 12.06
C ARG A 54 31.87 -17.02 11.49
N LEU A 55 31.76 -17.36 10.21
CA LEU A 55 32.59 -18.41 9.59
C LEU A 55 34.11 -18.16 9.70
N PRO A 56 34.64 -16.93 9.52
CA PRO A 56 36.07 -16.66 9.64
C PRO A 56 36.69 -16.98 11.01
N TYR A 57 35.87 -17.12 12.06
CA TYR A 57 36.32 -17.30 13.44
C TYR A 57 36.38 -18.77 13.87
N ARG A 58 36.15 -19.72 12.96
CA ARG A 58 36.27 -21.14 13.26
C ARG A 58 37.74 -21.54 13.33
N SER A 59 38.11 -22.21 14.41
CA SER A 59 39.49 -22.63 14.66
C SER A 59 39.87 -23.84 13.81
N THR A 60 38.98 -24.83 13.72
CA THR A 60 39.21 -26.10 13.03
C THR A 60 38.41 -26.23 11.73
N LYS A 61 38.94 -26.98 10.75
CA LYS A 61 38.23 -27.28 9.51
C LYS A 61 36.91 -28.05 9.76
N LYS A 62 36.86 -28.92 10.77
CA LYS A 62 35.63 -29.61 11.22
C LYS A 62 34.52 -28.64 11.63
N GLU A 63 34.85 -27.64 12.45
CA GLU A 63 33.88 -26.63 12.89
C GLU A 63 33.41 -25.73 11.75
N LEU A 64 34.33 -25.40 10.84
CA LEU A 64 34.01 -24.64 9.63
C LEU A 64 33.01 -25.40 8.76
N GLN A 65 33.29 -26.67 8.45
CA GLN A 65 32.41 -27.51 7.63
C GLN A 65 31.01 -27.65 8.27
N ARG A 66 30.93 -27.94 9.57
CA ARG A 66 29.64 -27.99 10.30
C ARG A 66 28.90 -26.65 10.30
N SER A 67 29.62 -25.54 10.34
CA SER A 67 29.01 -24.21 10.32
C SER A 67 28.50 -23.84 8.93
N ILE A 68 29.24 -24.22 7.88
CA ILE A 68 28.80 -24.07 6.48
C ILE A 68 27.55 -24.94 6.24
N ALA A 69 27.56 -26.20 6.65
CA ALA A 69 26.38 -27.07 6.52
C ALA A 69 25.14 -26.49 7.22
N ARG A 70 25.30 -25.96 8.45
CA ARG A 70 24.21 -25.27 9.17
C ARG A 70 23.80 -23.95 8.52
N PHE A 71 24.69 -23.28 7.79
CA PHE A 71 24.37 -22.08 7.02
C PHE A 71 23.51 -22.40 5.80
N MET A 72 23.72 -23.56 5.17
CA MET A 72 22.99 -23.97 3.97
C MET A 72 21.47 -24.09 4.17
N ILE A 73 21.02 -24.53 5.35
CA ILE A 73 19.59 -24.72 5.64
C ILE A 73 18.80 -23.41 5.50
N PRO A 74 19.06 -22.35 6.30
CA PRO A 74 18.34 -21.09 6.16
C PRO A 74 18.58 -20.41 4.80
N PHE A 75 19.73 -20.66 4.16
CA PHE A 75 20.00 -20.15 2.82
C PHE A 75 19.01 -20.71 1.79
N PHE A 76 18.81 -22.02 1.73
CA PHE A 76 17.85 -22.61 0.80
C PHE A 76 16.40 -22.22 1.12
N ILE A 77 16.06 -22.05 2.41
CA ILE A 77 14.75 -21.50 2.81
C ILE A 77 14.58 -20.09 2.24
N ALA A 78 15.58 -19.22 2.37
CA ALA A 78 15.53 -17.87 1.82
C ALA A 78 15.37 -17.86 0.29
N GLN A 79 16.07 -18.75 -0.43
CA GLN A 79 15.90 -18.88 -1.88
C GLN A 79 14.49 -19.36 -2.26
N GLY A 80 13.93 -20.30 -1.51
CA GLY A 80 12.54 -20.74 -1.69
C GLY A 80 11.56 -19.59 -1.50
N LEU A 81 11.79 -18.72 -0.52
CA LEU A 81 10.98 -17.52 -0.30
C LEU A 81 11.14 -16.48 -1.43
N VAL A 82 12.34 -16.32 -2.01
CA VAL A 82 12.55 -15.46 -3.20
C VAL A 82 11.74 -15.99 -4.39
N ILE A 83 11.72 -17.30 -4.61
CA ILE A 83 10.93 -17.91 -5.68
C ILE A 83 9.43 -17.72 -5.39
N ALA A 84 9.00 -17.90 -4.15
CA ALA A 84 7.62 -17.65 -3.73
C ALA A 84 7.20 -16.20 -4.02
N GLU A 85 8.08 -15.22 -3.76
CA GLU A 85 7.84 -13.81 -4.08
C GLU A 85 7.62 -13.59 -5.59
N VAL A 86 8.43 -14.20 -6.44
CA VAL A 86 8.26 -14.12 -7.90
C VAL A 86 6.93 -14.72 -8.34
N VAL A 87 6.50 -15.83 -7.74
CA VAL A 87 5.19 -16.44 -8.01
C VAL A 87 4.05 -15.54 -7.55
N ILE A 88 4.18 -14.93 -6.36
CA ILE A 88 3.19 -13.99 -5.82
C ILE A 88 3.03 -12.78 -6.73
N LEU A 89 4.12 -12.22 -7.25
CA LEU A 89 4.08 -11.13 -8.22
C LEU A 89 3.36 -11.52 -9.50
N PHE A 90 3.64 -12.72 -10.02
CA PHE A 90 2.94 -13.24 -11.19
C PHE A 90 1.43 -13.36 -10.92
N LEU A 91 1.05 -13.91 -9.76
CA LEU A 91 -0.35 -14.03 -9.33
C LEU A 91 -1.02 -12.66 -9.19
N LEU A 92 -0.37 -11.68 -8.53
CA LEU A 92 -0.88 -10.31 -8.42
C LEU A 92 -1.01 -9.66 -9.80
N GLY A 93 -0.08 -9.94 -10.72
CA GLY A 93 -0.13 -9.44 -12.09
C GLY A 93 -1.35 -9.92 -12.88
N THR A 94 -1.92 -11.09 -12.54
CA THR A 94 -3.17 -11.57 -13.14
C THR A 94 -4.38 -10.70 -12.80
N TYR A 95 -4.30 -9.87 -11.75
CA TYR A 95 -5.33 -8.90 -11.37
C TYR A 95 -5.17 -7.54 -12.06
N GLY A 96 -4.03 -7.28 -12.72
CA GLY A 96 -3.77 -6.05 -13.47
C GLY A 96 -2.41 -5.42 -13.16
N TRP A 97 -1.88 -4.68 -14.14
CA TRP A 97 -0.58 -4.00 -14.03
C TRP A 97 -0.51 -3.02 -12.85
N GLU A 98 -1.60 -2.30 -12.59
CA GLU A 98 -1.68 -1.30 -11.52
C GLU A 98 -1.37 -1.86 -10.13
N PHE A 99 -1.60 -3.15 -9.89
CA PHE A 99 -1.31 -3.81 -8.62
C PHE A 99 0.16 -4.20 -8.43
N ILE A 100 0.91 -4.34 -9.52
CA ILE A 100 2.30 -4.81 -9.49
C ILE A 100 3.31 -3.76 -9.97
N LYS A 101 2.87 -2.70 -10.64
CA LYS A 101 3.74 -1.70 -11.27
C LYS A 101 4.79 -1.17 -10.31
N GLU A 102 4.42 -0.93 -9.06
CA GLU A 102 5.31 -0.33 -8.07
C GLU A 102 6.37 -1.31 -7.59
N LYS A 103 5.97 -2.55 -7.32
CA LYS A 103 6.90 -3.62 -6.96
C LYS A 103 7.88 -3.87 -8.11
N VAL A 104 7.38 -3.97 -9.34
CA VAL A 104 8.20 -4.22 -10.53
C VAL A 104 9.16 -3.06 -10.84
N LEU A 105 8.72 -1.81 -10.69
CA LEU A 105 9.52 -0.63 -11.03
C LEU A 105 10.43 -0.14 -9.89
N LEU A 106 10.09 -0.35 -8.61
CA LEU A 106 10.90 0.15 -7.49
C LEU A 106 11.72 -0.94 -6.83
N THR A 107 11.06 -2.04 -6.42
CA THR A 107 11.65 -2.97 -5.45
C THR A 107 12.33 -4.16 -6.12
N MET A 108 11.77 -4.69 -7.21
CA MET A 108 12.31 -5.86 -7.89
C MET A 108 13.71 -5.69 -8.50
N PRO A 109 14.07 -4.54 -9.10
CA PRO A 109 15.42 -4.31 -9.60
C PRO A 109 16.48 -4.29 -8.49
N LEU A 110 16.08 -4.04 -7.24
CA LEU A 110 16.95 -4.20 -6.08
C LEU A 110 16.97 -5.64 -5.58
N PHE A 111 15.79 -6.26 -5.47
CA PHE A 111 15.61 -7.53 -4.80
C PHE A 111 16.14 -8.73 -5.59
N ILE A 112 15.69 -8.90 -6.84
CA ILE A 112 16.00 -10.10 -7.64
C ILE A 112 17.50 -10.19 -7.95
N PRO A 113 18.18 -9.15 -8.47
CA PRO A 113 19.61 -9.23 -8.74
C PRO A 113 20.43 -9.45 -7.47
N SER A 114 20.03 -8.82 -6.35
CA SER A 114 20.68 -9.02 -5.06
C SER A 114 20.53 -10.46 -4.58
N ALA A 115 19.35 -11.06 -4.68
CA ALA A 115 19.12 -12.46 -4.35
C ALA A 115 19.93 -13.41 -5.25
N ILE A 116 19.93 -13.20 -6.57
CA ILE A 116 20.71 -14.00 -7.53
C ILE A 116 22.21 -13.90 -7.23
N SER A 117 22.70 -12.71 -6.87
CA SER A 117 24.12 -12.51 -6.56
C SER A 117 24.62 -13.39 -5.41
N THR A 118 23.72 -13.89 -4.55
CA THR A 118 24.07 -14.80 -3.44
C THR A 118 24.47 -16.21 -3.88
N ILE A 119 24.29 -16.55 -5.16
CA ILE A 119 24.85 -17.78 -5.76
C ILE A 119 26.38 -17.74 -5.73
N VAL A 120 27.00 -16.57 -5.86
CA VAL A 120 28.47 -16.43 -5.81
C VAL A 120 29.03 -16.91 -4.46
N PRO A 121 28.50 -16.46 -3.31
CA PRO A 121 28.86 -17.01 -2.00
C PRO A 121 28.76 -18.53 -1.89
N LEU A 122 27.74 -19.14 -2.49
CA LEU A 122 27.56 -20.59 -2.47
C LEU A 122 28.72 -21.31 -3.19
N LEU A 123 29.09 -20.83 -4.37
CA LEU A 123 30.21 -21.38 -5.13
C LEU A 123 31.53 -21.26 -4.36
N MET A 124 31.74 -20.11 -3.70
CA MET A 124 32.94 -19.87 -2.88
C MET A 124 32.99 -20.81 -1.67
N LEU A 125 31.88 -20.99 -0.95
CA LEU A 125 31.81 -21.92 0.19
C LEU A 125 31.98 -23.38 -0.24
N ARG A 126 31.42 -23.77 -1.39
CA ARG A 126 31.62 -25.12 -1.95
C ARG A 126 33.08 -25.38 -2.27
N LYS A 127 33.77 -24.40 -2.88
CA LYS A 127 35.21 -24.48 -3.19
C LYS A 127 36.09 -24.60 -1.96
N ILE A 128 35.73 -23.93 -0.85
CA ILE A 128 36.43 -24.10 0.43
C ILE A 128 36.17 -25.51 0.96
N THR A 129 34.90 -25.94 0.98
CA THR A 129 34.52 -27.23 1.57
C THR A 129 35.13 -28.41 0.81
N SER A 130 35.26 -28.33 -0.51
CA SER A 130 35.91 -29.36 -1.34
C SER A 130 37.43 -29.45 -1.14
N ARG A 131 38.06 -28.46 -0.50
CA ARG A 131 39.49 -28.44 -0.18
C ARG A 131 39.79 -28.91 1.25
N ILE A 132 38.77 -29.20 2.05
CA ILE A 132 38.96 -29.67 3.42
C ILE A 132 39.50 -31.11 3.38
N PRO A 133 40.75 -31.36 3.82
CA PRO A 133 41.35 -32.69 3.82
C PRO A 133 40.72 -33.60 4.89
N GLU A 134 40.97 -34.91 4.82
CA GLU A 134 40.47 -35.90 5.80
C GLU A 134 40.87 -35.58 7.25
N ASN A 135 42.03 -34.94 7.46
CA ASN A 135 42.41 -34.42 8.77
C ASN A 135 41.65 -33.14 9.14
N LEU A 136 40.41 -33.35 9.58
CA LEU A 136 39.44 -32.33 9.97
C LEU A 136 39.82 -31.53 11.24
N GLN A 137 40.82 -31.97 12.00
CA GLN A 137 41.30 -31.27 13.22
C GLN A 137 42.31 -30.17 12.91
N SER A 138 42.83 -30.11 11.68
CA SER A 138 43.73 -29.04 11.24
C SER A 138 43.09 -27.65 11.34
N THR A 139 43.94 -26.64 11.55
CA THR A 139 43.53 -25.24 11.65
C THR A 139 43.06 -24.71 10.28
N VAL A 140 42.16 -23.73 10.29
CA VAL A 140 41.73 -23.07 9.04
C VAL A 140 42.84 -22.20 8.48
N ASP A 141 43.26 -22.48 7.25
CA ASP A 141 44.38 -21.85 6.54
C ASP A 141 44.11 -20.37 6.23
N GLU A 142 45.18 -19.56 6.11
CA GLU A 142 45.07 -18.12 5.83
C GLU A 142 44.37 -17.84 4.49
N THR A 143 44.62 -18.67 3.47
CA THR A 143 43.97 -18.60 2.17
C THR A 143 42.46 -18.73 2.28
N ASP A 144 41.96 -19.69 3.07
CA ASP A 144 40.53 -19.89 3.29
C ASP A 144 39.93 -18.73 4.11
N ARG A 145 40.65 -18.22 5.11
CA ARG A 145 40.23 -17.03 5.89
C ARG A 145 40.12 -15.77 5.02
N LYS A 146 41.01 -15.59 4.05
CA LYS A 146 40.94 -14.48 3.08
C LYS A 146 39.68 -14.58 2.22
N ILE A 147 39.32 -15.77 1.77
CA ILE A 147 38.06 -16.01 1.03
C ILE A 147 36.85 -15.76 1.93
N LEU A 148 36.85 -16.30 3.16
CA LEU A 148 35.77 -16.17 4.13
C LEU A 148 35.50 -14.72 4.59
N THR A 149 36.49 -13.84 4.49
CA THR A 149 36.34 -12.42 4.84
C THR A 149 36.13 -11.51 3.64
N SER A 150 36.24 -12.04 2.41
CA SER A 150 36.18 -11.25 1.19
C SER A 150 34.82 -10.57 0.98
N PRO A 151 34.78 -9.38 0.33
CA PRO A 151 33.52 -8.73 -0.03
C PRO A 151 32.64 -9.59 -0.94
N GLY A 152 33.23 -10.39 -1.84
CA GLY A 152 32.47 -11.26 -2.75
C GLY A 152 31.62 -12.32 -2.03
N LEU A 153 32.00 -12.69 -0.80
CA LEU A 153 31.20 -13.60 0.01
C LEU A 153 30.10 -12.87 0.80
N MET A 154 30.42 -11.72 1.40
CA MET A 154 29.52 -11.06 2.36
C MET A 154 28.53 -10.08 1.71
N LEU A 155 28.99 -9.33 0.71
CA LEU A 155 28.25 -8.22 0.14
C LEU A 155 26.95 -8.65 -0.56
N PRO A 156 26.91 -9.74 -1.35
CA PRO A 156 25.66 -10.24 -1.93
C PRO A 156 24.55 -10.49 -0.90
N VAL A 157 24.91 -11.08 0.25
CA VAL A 157 23.95 -11.39 1.32
C VAL A 157 23.47 -10.13 2.03
N GLN A 158 24.35 -9.15 2.22
CA GLN A 158 23.98 -7.84 2.79
C GLN A 158 23.09 -7.05 1.83
N ALA A 159 23.37 -7.10 0.53
CA ALA A 159 22.56 -6.49 -0.51
C ALA A 159 21.15 -7.11 -0.52
N ALA A 160 21.05 -8.44 -0.47
CA ALA A 160 19.78 -9.14 -0.39
C ALA A 160 18.97 -8.71 0.84
N LEU A 161 19.60 -8.63 2.03
CA LEU A 161 18.94 -8.14 3.25
C LEU A 161 18.40 -6.71 3.09
N ILE A 162 19.23 -5.77 2.62
CA ILE A 162 18.81 -4.37 2.44
C ILE A 162 17.69 -4.26 1.41
N SER A 163 17.79 -5.02 0.32
CA SER A 163 16.76 -5.03 -0.72
C SER A 163 15.43 -5.57 -0.20
N SER A 164 15.42 -6.59 0.68
CA SER A 164 14.21 -7.07 1.35
C SER A 164 13.62 -6.04 2.31
N ILE A 165 14.46 -5.31 3.06
CA ILE A 165 14.01 -4.23 3.96
C ILE A 165 13.36 -3.12 3.14
N ALA A 166 14.02 -2.66 2.07
CA ALA A 166 13.46 -1.66 1.17
C ALA A 166 12.16 -2.15 0.52
N GLY A 167 12.13 -3.38 0.03
CA GLY A 167 10.95 -3.99 -0.58
C GLY A 167 9.73 -3.98 0.35
N CYS A 168 9.90 -4.38 1.61
CA CYS A 168 8.84 -4.34 2.61
C CYS A 168 8.42 -2.89 2.95
N TYR A 169 9.39 -1.98 3.13
CA TYR A 169 9.11 -0.58 3.45
C TYR A 169 8.29 0.11 2.35
N PHE A 170 8.73 0.03 1.09
CA PHE A 170 8.04 0.69 -0.01
C PHE A 170 6.69 0.05 -0.34
N SER A 171 6.55 -1.27 -0.20
CA SER A 171 5.29 -1.95 -0.52
C SER A 171 4.18 -1.73 0.51
N TYR A 172 4.52 -1.42 1.78
CA TYR A 172 3.53 -1.41 2.85
C TYR A 172 3.57 -0.21 3.81
N VAL A 173 4.60 0.62 3.78
CA VAL A 173 4.71 1.78 4.70
C VAL A 173 4.40 3.09 4.01
N VAL A 174 4.98 3.32 2.83
CA VAL A 174 4.93 4.64 2.17
C VAL A 174 3.66 4.82 1.33
N TYR A 175 2.85 3.78 1.14
CA TYR A 175 1.71 3.83 0.24
C TYR A 175 0.54 4.68 0.79
N PRO A 176 -0.09 5.58 0.00
CA PRO A 176 0.14 5.86 -1.43
C PRO A 176 1.08 7.06 -1.69
N PHE A 177 2.03 6.92 -2.63
CA PHE A 177 2.74 8.04 -3.25
C PHE A 177 2.72 7.90 -4.77
N GLU A 178 2.63 9.01 -5.51
CA GLU A 178 2.66 8.95 -6.97
C GLU A 178 4.06 8.58 -7.46
N LEU A 179 4.11 7.46 -8.18
CA LEU A 179 5.34 6.89 -8.69
C LEU A 179 5.81 7.64 -9.93
N ASN A 180 6.80 8.52 -9.75
CA ASN A 180 7.54 9.11 -10.86
C ASN A 180 8.89 8.40 -11.05
N VAL A 181 9.46 8.51 -12.26
CA VAL A 181 10.76 7.90 -12.61
C VAL A 181 11.89 8.40 -11.71
N LEU A 182 11.80 9.65 -11.25
CA LEU A 182 12.80 10.26 -10.37
C LEU A 182 12.91 9.53 -9.02
N HIS A 183 11.79 9.15 -8.39
CA HIS A 183 11.77 8.40 -7.15
C HIS A 183 12.47 7.04 -7.29
N ALA A 184 12.22 6.33 -8.40
CA ALA A 184 12.88 5.06 -8.70
C ALA A 184 14.40 5.24 -8.84
N VAL A 185 14.83 6.26 -9.59
CA VAL A 185 16.25 6.58 -9.77
C VAL A 185 16.93 6.91 -8.44
N ILE A 186 16.32 7.76 -7.60
CA ILE A 186 16.86 8.12 -6.29
C ILE A 186 17.02 6.88 -5.40
N LEU A 187 16.02 6.01 -5.38
CA LEU A 187 16.05 4.77 -4.61
C LEU A 187 17.22 3.88 -5.08
N TRP A 188 17.39 3.71 -6.38
CA TRP A 188 18.46 2.87 -6.93
C TRP A 188 19.85 3.46 -6.70
N LEU A 189 20.03 4.77 -6.86
CA LEU A 189 21.27 5.46 -6.55
C LEU A 189 21.63 5.35 -5.07
N SER A 190 20.64 5.50 -4.19
CA SER A 190 20.80 5.34 -2.75
C SER A 190 21.21 3.91 -2.40
N PHE A 191 20.57 2.90 -3.00
CA PHE A 191 20.94 1.50 -2.82
C PHE A 191 22.39 1.25 -3.29
N ALA A 192 22.75 1.70 -4.49
CA ALA A 192 24.11 1.56 -5.01
C ALA A 192 25.15 2.22 -4.10
N ALA A 193 24.89 3.42 -3.59
CA ALA A 193 25.75 4.10 -2.64
C ALA A 193 25.95 3.28 -1.35
N VAL A 194 24.87 2.71 -0.80
CA VAL A 194 24.95 1.82 0.38
C VAL A 194 25.81 0.58 0.08
N ILE A 195 25.65 -0.04 -1.09
CA ILE A 195 26.47 -1.19 -1.50
C ILE A 195 27.95 -0.81 -1.60
N VAL A 196 28.28 0.35 -2.15
CA VAL A 196 29.66 0.86 -2.23
C VAL A 196 30.25 1.07 -0.84
N VAL A 197 29.51 1.71 0.07
CA VAL A 197 29.93 1.91 1.47
C VAL A 197 30.17 0.58 2.17
N LEU A 198 29.26 -0.39 2.00
CA LEU A 198 29.41 -1.73 2.57
C LEU A 198 30.61 -2.47 1.99
N TRP A 199 30.88 -2.33 0.69
CA TRP A 199 32.06 -2.91 0.05
C TRP A 199 33.35 -2.37 0.68
N PHE A 200 33.48 -1.04 0.79
CA PHE A 200 34.67 -0.43 1.43
C PHE A 200 34.80 -0.84 2.89
N ARG A 201 33.70 -0.86 3.65
CA ARG A 201 33.68 -1.32 5.04
C ARG A 201 34.15 -2.77 5.14
N GLN A 202 33.62 -3.66 4.30
CA GLN A 202 33.96 -5.08 4.29
C GLN A 202 35.41 -5.31 3.86
N GLN A 203 35.91 -4.54 2.89
CA GLN A 203 37.30 -4.60 2.45
C GLN A 203 38.27 -4.19 3.57
N ARG A 204 37.97 -3.13 4.32
CA ARG A 204 38.73 -2.73 5.52
C ARG A 204 38.71 -3.81 6.59
N LEU A 205 37.54 -4.42 6.84
CA LEU A 205 37.40 -5.50 7.82
C LEU A 205 38.16 -6.76 7.41
N SER A 206 38.14 -7.15 6.13
CA SER A 206 38.88 -8.30 5.62
C SER A 206 40.39 -8.16 5.86
N ARG A 207 40.98 -7.00 5.53
CA ARG A 207 42.40 -6.73 5.78
C ARG A 207 42.80 -6.84 7.25
N LYS A 208 41.94 -6.37 8.16
CA LYS A 208 42.17 -6.48 9.61
C LYS A 208 42.04 -7.93 10.12
N ARG A 209 41.05 -8.69 9.61
CA ARG A 209 40.73 -10.05 10.07
C ARG A 209 41.67 -11.13 9.54
N VAL A 210 42.32 -10.91 8.41
CA VAL A 210 43.35 -11.84 7.88
C VAL A 210 44.64 -11.72 8.68
N LYS A 211 45.02 -10.51 9.12
CA LYS A 211 46.28 -10.25 9.83
C LYS A 211 46.28 -10.61 11.32
N ALA A 212 45.12 -10.79 11.93
CA ALA A 212 45.00 -11.16 13.32
C ALA A 212 44.36 -12.55 13.41
N ASN A 213 44.90 -13.43 14.25
CA ASN A 213 44.21 -14.60 14.80
C ASN A 213 43.04 -14.14 15.71
N TYR A 214 42.19 -13.27 15.19
CA TYR A 214 41.17 -12.55 15.93
C TYR A 214 40.06 -13.52 16.29
N ALA A 215 40.11 -14.09 17.48
CA ALA A 215 38.97 -14.79 18.05
C ALA A 215 37.98 -13.74 18.58
N MET A 216 36.76 -13.71 18.05
CA MET A 216 35.71 -12.86 18.60
C MET A 216 35.41 -13.30 20.04
N THR A 217 35.72 -12.44 21.02
CA THR A 217 35.38 -12.65 22.43
C THR A 217 33.87 -12.74 22.62
N VAL A 218 33.46 -13.46 23.68
CA VAL A 218 32.03 -13.67 24.02
C VAL A 218 31.34 -12.33 24.27
N SER A 219 32.03 -11.38 24.90
CA SER A 219 31.52 -10.01 25.13
C SER A 219 31.16 -9.30 23.82
N THR A 220 32.04 -9.30 22.82
CA THR A 220 31.75 -8.68 21.52
C THR A 220 30.62 -9.39 20.77
N ARG A 221 30.48 -10.71 20.94
CA ARG A 221 29.33 -11.47 20.42
C ARG A 221 28.02 -11.02 21.06
N LEU A 222 28.02 -10.87 22.38
CA LEU A 222 26.85 -10.44 23.13
C LEU A 222 26.47 -9.00 22.77
N GLN A 223 27.44 -8.09 22.67
CA GLN A 223 27.23 -6.71 22.23
C GLN A 223 26.58 -6.64 20.84
N HIS A 224 27.11 -7.38 19.86
CA HIS A 224 26.50 -7.42 18.52
C HIS A 224 25.07 -7.99 18.54
N ALA A 225 24.81 -9.00 19.37
CA ALA A 225 23.47 -9.57 19.52
C ALA A 225 22.50 -8.55 20.13
N VAL A 226 22.89 -7.86 21.21
CA VAL A 226 22.10 -6.81 21.86
C VAL A 226 21.80 -5.66 20.92
N ILE A 227 22.81 -5.16 20.19
CA ILE A 227 22.63 -4.09 19.21
C ILE A 227 21.67 -4.53 18.09
N SER A 228 21.83 -5.75 17.57
CA SER A 228 20.95 -6.27 16.51
C SER A 228 19.51 -6.43 17.00
N SER A 229 19.31 -6.94 18.21
CA SER A 229 17.98 -7.07 18.84
C SER A 229 17.35 -5.71 19.13
N ALA A 230 18.12 -4.72 19.58
CA ALA A 230 17.64 -3.36 19.81
C ALA A 230 17.22 -2.68 18.50
N CYS A 231 18.02 -2.78 17.43
CA CYS A 231 17.64 -2.28 16.11
C CYS A 231 16.36 -2.95 15.59
N LEU A 232 16.22 -4.26 15.76
CA LEU A 232 15.01 -4.98 15.37
C LEU A 232 13.79 -4.54 16.18
N ALA A 233 13.93 -4.35 17.49
CA ALA A 233 12.86 -3.88 18.35
C ALA A 233 12.42 -2.45 18.01
N ILE A 234 13.36 -1.56 17.67
CA ILE A 234 13.05 -0.19 17.19
C ILE A 234 12.31 -0.24 15.86
N LEU A 235 12.72 -1.10 14.93
CA LEU A 235 12.01 -1.26 13.65
C LEU A 235 10.58 -1.78 13.85
N ILE A 236 10.39 -2.81 14.69
CA ILE A 236 9.07 -3.38 14.98
C ILE A 236 8.20 -2.39 15.77
N GLY A 237 8.76 -1.70 16.77
CA GLY A 237 8.05 -0.71 17.58
C GLY A 237 7.67 0.53 16.77
N GLY A 238 8.60 1.02 15.94
CA GLY A 238 8.35 2.11 14.99
C GLY A 238 7.27 1.73 13.98
N TRP A 239 7.31 0.50 13.45
CA TRP A 239 6.26 -0.06 12.61
C TRP A 239 4.90 -0.06 13.32
N TYR A 240 4.83 -0.62 14.52
CA TYR A 240 3.58 -0.69 15.29
C TYR A 240 3.02 0.71 15.56
N ALA A 241 3.87 1.67 15.93
CA ALA A 241 3.47 3.05 16.16
C ALA A 241 2.96 3.74 14.88
N LEU A 242 3.66 3.58 13.75
CA LEU A 242 3.22 4.13 12.46
C LEU A 242 1.93 3.49 11.98
N SER A 243 1.80 2.17 12.13
CA SER A 243 0.58 1.43 11.79
C SER A 243 -0.60 1.87 12.65
N MET A 244 -0.39 2.11 13.95
CA MET A 244 -1.43 2.69 14.82
C MET A 244 -1.81 4.09 14.37
N LYS A 245 -0.85 4.97 14.06
CA LYS A 245 -1.12 6.33 13.55
C LYS A 245 -1.88 6.31 12.22
N ALA A 246 -1.48 5.44 11.28
CA ALA A 246 -2.15 5.28 9.99
C ALA A 246 -3.53 4.60 10.10
N SER A 247 -3.82 3.95 11.24
CA SER A 247 -5.13 3.33 11.52
C SER A 247 -6.08 4.26 12.27
N VAL A 248 -5.63 5.46 12.67
CA VAL A 248 -6.54 6.51 13.11
C VAL A 248 -7.32 6.95 11.88
N LEU A 249 -8.63 6.70 11.87
CA LEU A 249 -9.52 7.26 10.87
C LEU A 249 -9.32 8.78 10.87
N PRO A 250 -9.14 9.43 9.71
CA PRO A 250 -9.04 10.88 9.68
C PRO A 250 -10.31 11.46 10.31
N ASP A 251 -10.15 12.54 11.07
CA ASP A 251 -11.25 13.22 11.78
C ASP A 251 -12.38 13.67 10.83
N HIS A 252 -12.09 13.71 9.52
CA HIS A 252 -13.04 13.96 8.44
C HIS A 252 -12.58 13.20 7.18
N MET A 253 -13.53 12.59 6.46
CA MET A 253 -13.31 12.13 5.08
C MET A 253 -14.10 13.04 4.16
N ASN A 254 -13.40 14.01 3.57
CA ASN A 254 -13.93 14.81 2.47
C ASN A 254 -13.91 13.93 1.21
N MET A 255 -15.08 13.56 0.72
CA MET A 255 -15.21 12.75 -0.50
C MET A 255 -15.33 13.64 -1.75
N GLY A 256 -15.38 14.96 -1.58
CA GLY A 256 -15.42 15.97 -2.66
C GLY A 256 -14.06 16.63 -2.96
N SER A 257 -13.03 16.43 -2.12
CA SER A 257 -11.65 16.86 -2.41
C SER A 257 -10.80 15.66 -2.80
N MET A 258 -10.87 15.23 -4.07
CA MET A 258 -9.66 14.72 -4.71
C MET A 258 -8.72 15.92 -4.83
N ASP A 259 -7.53 15.82 -4.26
CA ASP A 259 -6.54 16.89 -4.15
C ASP A 259 -6.31 17.61 -5.50
N HIS A 260 -6.98 18.74 -5.68
CA HIS A 260 -6.53 19.80 -6.57
C HIS A 260 -6.13 20.98 -5.69
N GLU A 261 -4.88 20.96 -5.25
CA GLU A 261 -4.12 22.17 -4.97
C GLU A 261 -4.10 23.01 -6.26
N MET A 262 -5.14 23.82 -6.46
CA MET A 262 -5.10 24.91 -7.43
C MET A 262 -5.89 26.10 -6.86
N ASP A 263 -5.11 27.00 -6.29
CA ASP A 263 -5.25 28.46 -6.23
C ASP A 263 -6.67 29.05 -6.32
N MET A 264 -7.07 29.69 -5.22
CA MET A 264 -8.33 30.45 -5.04
C MET A 264 -8.30 31.79 -5.81
N GLN A 265 -8.02 31.75 -7.12
CA GLN A 265 -8.07 32.92 -8.00
C GLN A 265 -8.73 32.67 -9.38
N ALA A 266 -9.23 31.47 -9.65
CA ALA A 266 -9.93 31.15 -10.89
C ALA A 266 -11.46 31.01 -10.72
N MET A 267 -12.11 31.96 -10.03
CA MET A 267 -13.56 32.19 -10.20
C MET A 267 -13.82 33.06 -11.43
N ASN A 268 -13.44 32.55 -12.59
CA ASN A 268 -13.97 32.93 -13.90
C ASN A 268 -13.31 32.01 -14.94
N HIS A 269 -14.11 31.51 -15.89
CA HIS A 269 -13.80 30.57 -16.98
C HIS A 269 -14.32 29.15 -16.71
N SER A 270 -15.55 28.87 -17.14
CA SER A 270 -15.90 28.48 -18.52
C SER A 270 -15.65 27.01 -18.77
N MET A 271 -16.76 26.30 -18.97
CA MET A 271 -16.89 25.04 -19.71
C MET A 271 -15.74 24.81 -20.71
N ASN A 272 -14.99 23.72 -20.53
CA ASN A 272 -14.32 22.97 -21.60
C ASN A 272 -13.61 21.73 -21.02
N HIS A 273 -14.37 20.66 -20.76
CA HIS A 273 -13.78 19.32 -20.79
C HIS A 273 -13.38 19.02 -22.25
N THR A 274 -12.13 19.29 -22.60
CA THR A 274 -11.59 18.96 -23.92
C THR A 274 -10.34 18.09 -23.82
N LYS A 275 -10.47 16.90 -24.44
CA LYS A 275 -9.45 16.08 -25.12
C LYS A 275 -8.50 15.22 -24.26
N SER A 276 -8.99 14.04 -23.89
CA SER A 276 -8.16 12.82 -23.91
C SER A 276 -8.19 12.23 -25.32
N ASN A 277 -7.24 12.64 -26.17
CA ASN A 277 -7.04 12.08 -27.50
C ASN A 277 -6.10 10.87 -27.41
N THR A 278 -6.60 9.67 -27.08
CA THR A 278 -5.78 8.46 -27.35
C THR A 278 -6.50 7.14 -27.67
N ILE A 279 -7.84 7.03 -27.67
CA ILE A 279 -8.52 5.73 -27.98
C ILE A 279 -9.83 5.87 -28.78
N SER A 280 -10.06 6.96 -29.51
CA SER A 280 -11.40 7.21 -30.10
C SER A 280 -11.52 6.91 -31.61
N ASN A 281 -10.53 6.30 -32.26
CA ASN A 281 -10.57 6.08 -33.71
C ASN A 281 -11.17 4.74 -34.18
N THR A 282 -11.77 3.93 -33.30
CA THR A 282 -12.37 2.64 -33.70
C THR A 282 -13.80 2.40 -33.24
N LEU A 283 -14.39 3.28 -32.43
CA LEU A 283 -15.81 3.18 -32.07
C LEU A 283 -16.42 4.59 -32.07
N ASN A 284 -17.46 4.76 -32.89
CA ASN A 284 -18.23 6.00 -33.02
C ASN A 284 -19.13 6.18 -31.78
N VAL A 285 -18.53 6.25 -30.58
CA VAL A 285 -19.25 6.40 -29.32
C VAL A 285 -19.46 7.88 -29.07
N LYS A 286 -20.72 8.30 -29.09
CA LYS A 286 -21.12 9.64 -28.67
C LYS A 286 -20.88 9.76 -27.15
N GLU A 287 -19.89 10.55 -26.74
CA GLU A 287 -19.69 10.88 -25.33
C GLU A 287 -20.92 11.65 -24.81
N ILE A 288 -21.50 11.18 -23.70
CA ILE A 288 -22.63 11.84 -23.02
C ILE A 288 -22.14 12.25 -21.64
N SER A 289 -22.32 13.53 -21.29
CA SER A 289 -21.99 14.03 -19.95
C SER A 289 -22.82 13.31 -18.89
N VAL A 290 -22.20 12.97 -17.77
CA VAL A 290 -22.88 12.37 -16.61
C VAL A 290 -23.99 13.28 -16.08
N THR A 291 -23.76 14.60 -16.13
CA THR A 291 -24.74 15.64 -15.72
C THR A 291 -25.94 15.74 -16.66
N ALA A 292 -25.87 15.18 -17.88
CA ALA A 292 -26.99 15.14 -18.82
C ALA A 292 -27.91 13.93 -18.61
N LEU A 293 -27.54 12.99 -17.73
CA LEU A 293 -28.31 11.78 -17.44
C LEU A 293 -29.30 12.05 -16.30
N THR A 294 -30.35 12.84 -16.60
CA THR A 294 -31.39 13.25 -15.65
C THR A 294 -32.63 12.35 -15.71
N GLY A 295 -33.50 12.43 -14.69
CA GLY A 295 -34.82 11.81 -14.69
C GLY A 295 -35.86 12.57 -15.53
N SER A 296 -37.14 12.17 -15.45
CA SER A 296 -38.25 12.89 -16.10
C SER A 296 -38.45 14.28 -15.45
N GLN A 297 -38.05 15.34 -16.18
CA GLN A 297 -38.13 16.73 -15.73
C GLN A 297 -39.48 17.40 -16.05
N THR A 298 -40.29 16.80 -16.93
CA THR A 298 -41.51 17.44 -17.47
C THR A 298 -42.80 17.08 -16.75
N GLU A 299 -42.81 15.99 -15.98
CA GLU A 299 -44.01 15.55 -15.25
C GLU A 299 -44.29 16.46 -14.03
N LYS A 300 -45.39 16.26 -13.31
CA LYS A 300 -45.58 16.92 -12.01
C LYS A 300 -45.02 16.00 -10.93
N ALA A 301 -44.32 16.53 -9.93
CA ALA A 301 -43.88 15.71 -8.80
C ALA A 301 -45.11 15.20 -8.01
N ASP A 302 -45.19 13.89 -7.82
CA ASP A 302 -46.20 13.26 -6.96
C ASP A 302 -45.88 13.46 -5.48
N ARG A 303 -44.58 13.57 -5.17
CA ARG A 303 -44.07 13.78 -3.81
C ARG A 303 -43.01 14.86 -3.84
N HIS A 304 -43.19 15.85 -2.97
CA HIS A 304 -42.28 16.96 -2.79
C HIS A 304 -41.80 17.00 -1.35
N PHE A 305 -40.49 17.13 -1.16
CA PHE A 305 -39.84 17.24 0.14
C PHE A 305 -38.88 18.42 0.16
N GLU A 306 -38.78 19.07 1.31
CA GLU A 306 -37.78 20.11 1.56
C GLU A 306 -36.86 19.66 2.70
N LEU A 307 -35.55 19.64 2.42
CA LEU A 307 -34.50 19.31 3.36
C LEU A 307 -33.55 20.50 3.52
N VAL A 308 -33.50 21.05 4.73
CA VAL A 308 -32.63 22.15 5.12
C VAL A 308 -31.42 21.58 5.85
N ALA A 309 -30.25 21.63 5.21
CA ALA A 309 -28.98 21.31 5.83
C ALA A 309 -28.55 22.46 6.74
N GLN A 310 -28.33 22.18 8.03
CA GLN A 310 -27.90 23.18 9.01
C GLN A 310 -27.09 22.58 10.18
N LYS A 311 -26.22 23.39 10.79
CA LYS A 311 -25.51 23.08 12.03
C LYS A 311 -26.50 23.15 13.20
N LYS A 312 -26.52 22.12 14.06
CA LYS A 312 -27.37 22.11 15.26
C LYS A 312 -26.77 21.28 16.38
N GLN A 313 -27.00 21.71 17.61
CA GLN A 313 -26.68 20.93 18.80
C GLN A 313 -27.63 19.74 18.93
N VAL A 314 -27.08 18.53 18.94
CA VAL A 314 -27.79 17.27 19.10
C VAL A 314 -27.38 16.62 20.42
N LYS A 315 -28.37 16.17 21.19
CA LYS A 315 -28.14 15.39 22.40
C LYS A 315 -28.09 13.91 22.06
N LEU A 316 -26.96 13.28 22.34
CA LEU A 316 -26.75 11.84 22.16
C LEU A 316 -27.47 11.04 23.24
N SER A 317 -27.70 9.75 22.97
CA SER A 317 -28.23 8.78 23.95
C SER A 317 -27.36 8.67 25.21
N SER A 318 -26.06 8.97 25.10
CA SER A 318 -25.13 9.04 26.23
C SER A 318 -25.33 10.26 27.15
N GLY A 319 -26.21 11.19 26.79
CA GLY A 319 -26.43 12.46 27.50
C GLY A 319 -25.47 13.59 27.09
N LYS A 320 -24.41 13.28 26.33
CA LYS A 320 -23.50 14.29 25.76
C LYS A 320 -24.22 15.09 24.67
N THR A 321 -23.87 16.37 24.57
CA THR A 321 -24.31 17.24 23.47
C THR A 321 -23.15 17.46 22.52
N MET A 322 -23.41 17.44 21.22
CA MET A 322 -22.43 17.74 20.18
C MET A 322 -23.07 18.54 19.06
N GLU A 323 -22.25 19.35 18.37
CA GLU A 323 -22.67 20.04 17.16
C GLU A 323 -22.65 19.03 16.02
N ALA A 324 -23.77 18.90 15.32
CA ALA A 324 -23.92 18.02 14.17
C ALA A 324 -24.49 18.79 12.98
N TRP A 325 -24.17 18.32 11.79
CA TRP A 325 -24.87 18.74 10.57
C TRP A 325 -26.12 17.90 10.43
N THR A 326 -27.24 18.56 10.22
CA THR A 326 -28.55 17.93 10.28
C THR A 326 -29.38 18.31 9.07
N PHE A 327 -30.25 17.41 8.64
CA PHE A 327 -31.35 17.75 7.76
C PHE A 327 -32.56 18.09 8.63
N ASN A 328 -33.16 19.27 8.41
CA ASN A 328 -34.30 19.80 9.17
C ASN A 328 -34.07 19.91 10.69
N GLY A 329 -32.82 20.04 11.12
CA GLY A 329 -32.51 20.29 12.52
C GLY A 329 -32.73 19.08 13.44
N ILE A 330 -32.77 17.87 12.89
CA ILE A 330 -32.88 16.61 13.63
C ILE A 330 -31.85 15.59 13.14
N ALA A 331 -31.42 14.73 14.06
CA ALA A 331 -30.55 13.60 13.79
C ALA A 331 -31.11 12.36 14.52
N PRO A 332 -31.48 11.29 13.80
CA PRO A 332 -31.48 11.13 12.34
C PRO A 332 -32.36 12.15 11.59
N GLY A 333 -32.05 12.37 10.31
CA GLY A 333 -32.84 13.25 9.44
C GLY A 333 -34.28 12.73 9.18
N PRO A 334 -35.18 13.54 8.60
CA PRO A 334 -36.56 13.17 8.33
C PRO A 334 -36.72 11.89 7.50
N GLU A 335 -37.76 11.11 7.78
CA GLU A 335 -38.15 10.00 6.94
C GLU A 335 -38.77 10.50 5.62
N LEU A 336 -38.25 10.02 4.49
CA LEU A 336 -38.82 10.25 3.16
C LEU A 336 -39.63 9.01 2.73
N ARG A 337 -40.96 9.08 2.81
CA ARG A 337 -41.84 7.97 2.46
C ARG A 337 -42.54 8.22 1.13
N VAL A 338 -42.28 7.35 0.15
CA VAL A 338 -42.80 7.42 -1.23
C VAL A 338 -43.41 6.09 -1.65
N LYS A 339 -44.32 6.10 -2.63
CA LYS A 339 -44.80 4.86 -3.28
C LYS A 339 -43.98 4.59 -4.54
N GLN A 340 -43.75 3.33 -4.86
CA GLN A 340 -43.10 2.95 -6.12
C GLN A 340 -43.88 3.49 -7.32
N GLY A 341 -43.17 4.00 -8.32
CA GLY A 341 -43.71 4.65 -9.52
C GLY A 341 -43.99 6.14 -9.37
N GLN A 342 -43.87 6.72 -8.17
CA GLN A 342 -44.06 8.16 -7.98
C GLN A 342 -42.86 8.97 -8.46
N ILE A 343 -43.11 10.15 -9.04
CA ILE A 343 -42.08 11.16 -9.28
C ILE A 343 -41.78 11.88 -7.95
N VAL A 344 -40.53 11.75 -7.51
CA VAL A 344 -40.03 12.33 -6.27
C VAL A 344 -39.23 13.58 -6.59
N GLU A 345 -39.50 14.64 -5.86
CA GLU A 345 -38.76 15.89 -5.89
C GLU A 345 -38.28 16.24 -4.48
N VAL A 346 -36.98 16.45 -4.32
CA VAL A 346 -36.37 16.82 -3.04
C VAL A 346 -35.56 18.09 -3.21
N VAL A 347 -36.00 19.16 -2.54
CA VAL A 347 -35.31 20.45 -2.52
C VAL A 347 -34.35 20.46 -1.34
N LEU A 348 -33.06 20.49 -1.63
CA LEU A 348 -31.99 20.70 -0.66
C LEU A 348 -31.70 22.19 -0.56
N LYS A 349 -31.81 22.75 0.66
CA LYS A 349 -31.35 24.11 0.99
C LYS A 349 -30.19 24.02 1.96
N ASN A 350 -29.04 24.58 1.59
CA ASN A 350 -27.91 24.69 2.52
C ASN A 350 -28.03 26.00 3.29
N LYS A 351 -28.30 25.94 4.60
CA LYS A 351 -28.45 27.15 5.42
C LYS A 351 -27.11 27.73 5.85
N ASP A 352 -26.25 26.92 6.44
CA ASP A 352 -25.02 27.38 7.12
C ASP A 352 -23.87 26.35 7.12
N ILE A 353 -23.89 25.35 6.22
CA ILE A 353 -22.78 24.40 6.02
C ILE A 353 -21.77 24.98 5.04
N GLU A 354 -20.73 25.62 5.58
CA GLU A 354 -19.66 26.33 4.84
C GLU A 354 -18.95 25.48 3.79
N GLU A 355 -18.73 24.20 4.10
CA GLU A 355 -17.99 23.26 3.26
C GLU A 355 -18.79 22.73 2.06
N GLY A 356 -20.06 23.15 1.94
CA GLY A 356 -21.00 22.65 0.96
C GLY A 356 -21.65 21.32 1.36
N VAL A 357 -22.78 21.01 0.73
CA VAL A 357 -23.58 19.82 1.05
C VAL A 357 -24.22 19.24 -0.22
N THR A 358 -24.41 17.93 -0.23
CA THR A 358 -25.20 17.22 -1.24
C THR A 358 -26.14 16.21 -0.55
N ILE A 359 -26.98 15.52 -1.31
CA ILE A 359 -27.72 14.34 -0.84
C ILE A 359 -27.39 13.19 -1.78
N HIS A 360 -26.72 12.16 -1.26
CA HIS A 360 -26.56 10.88 -1.94
C HIS A 360 -27.59 9.86 -1.46
N TRP A 361 -28.13 9.10 -2.41
CA TRP A 361 -29.22 8.15 -2.22
C TRP A 361 -28.66 6.73 -2.04
N HIS A 362 -28.14 6.43 -0.86
CA HIS A 362 -27.38 5.22 -0.61
C HIS A 362 -28.20 3.94 -0.87
N GLY A 363 -27.80 3.22 -1.92
CA GLY A 363 -28.43 1.98 -2.36
C GLY A 363 -29.66 2.18 -3.26
N TYR A 364 -30.09 3.42 -3.53
CA TYR A 364 -31.17 3.74 -4.46
C TYR A 364 -30.60 4.10 -5.83
N ASN A 365 -31.12 3.49 -6.89
CA ASN A 365 -30.72 3.80 -8.25
C ASN A 365 -31.45 5.05 -8.71
N VAL A 366 -30.72 6.16 -8.77
CA VAL A 366 -31.17 7.40 -9.39
C VAL A 366 -30.43 7.62 -10.71
N PRO A 367 -30.95 8.45 -11.63
CA PRO A 367 -30.15 8.94 -12.76
C PRO A 367 -28.86 9.59 -12.24
N ASN A 368 -27.75 9.42 -12.94
CA ASN A 368 -26.45 9.84 -12.41
C ASN A 368 -26.43 11.31 -11.99
N ALA A 369 -27.08 12.21 -12.75
CA ALA A 369 -27.14 13.64 -12.45
C ALA A 369 -27.81 13.97 -11.09
N GLU A 370 -28.52 13.02 -10.50
CA GLU A 370 -29.27 13.15 -9.24
C GLU A 370 -28.56 12.43 -8.08
N ASP A 371 -27.39 11.82 -8.31
CA ASP A 371 -26.72 10.91 -7.35
C ASP A 371 -26.04 11.63 -6.18
N GLY A 372 -25.83 12.95 -6.25
CA GLY A 372 -25.30 13.70 -5.12
C GLY A 372 -23.81 13.56 -4.84
N VAL A 373 -23.02 13.06 -5.80
CA VAL A 373 -21.56 12.89 -5.64
C VAL A 373 -20.86 14.14 -6.15
N ALA A 374 -20.47 15.01 -5.23
CA ALA A 374 -19.79 16.27 -5.54
C ALA A 374 -18.51 16.05 -6.35
N GLY A 375 -18.30 16.85 -7.41
CA GLY A 375 -17.14 16.75 -8.31
C GLY A 375 -17.20 15.59 -9.32
N VAL A 376 -18.22 14.73 -9.24
CA VAL A 376 -18.42 13.61 -10.19
C VAL A 376 -19.74 13.75 -10.93
N THR A 377 -20.85 13.82 -10.19
CA THR A 377 -22.20 13.87 -10.78
C THR A 377 -22.86 15.24 -10.68
N GLN A 378 -22.41 16.08 -9.75
CA GLN A 378 -22.83 17.47 -9.59
C GLN A 378 -21.80 18.27 -8.80
N ASP A 379 -22.00 19.59 -8.69
CA ASP A 379 -21.27 20.43 -7.73
C ASP A 379 -21.94 20.39 -6.34
N SER A 380 -21.15 20.65 -5.30
CA SER A 380 -21.66 20.80 -3.93
C SER A 380 -22.55 22.03 -3.81
N VAL A 381 -23.63 21.94 -3.02
CA VAL A 381 -24.51 23.09 -2.78
C VAL A 381 -23.85 24.05 -1.77
N PRO A 382 -23.48 25.28 -2.17
CA PRO A 382 -22.78 26.22 -1.29
C PRO A 382 -23.72 26.75 -0.19
N PRO A 383 -23.20 27.41 0.88
CA PRO A 383 -24.03 28.09 1.88
C PRO A 383 -25.02 29.08 1.25
N GLY A 384 -26.28 29.05 1.69
CA GLY A 384 -27.38 29.80 1.09
C GLY A 384 -27.89 29.22 -0.24
N GLY A 385 -27.20 28.24 -0.81
CA GLY A 385 -27.55 27.60 -2.07
C GLY A 385 -28.74 26.65 -1.97
N THR A 386 -29.31 26.33 -3.13
CA THR A 386 -30.42 25.38 -3.28
C THR A 386 -30.16 24.45 -4.46
N HIS A 387 -30.53 23.18 -4.32
CA HIS A 387 -30.49 22.18 -5.38
C HIS A 387 -31.74 21.31 -5.35
N VAL A 388 -32.21 20.88 -6.52
CA VAL A 388 -33.43 20.08 -6.65
C VAL A 388 -33.05 18.72 -7.23
N TYR A 389 -33.27 17.67 -6.44
CA TYR A 389 -33.13 16.29 -6.89
C TYR A 389 -34.47 15.80 -7.41
N ARG A 390 -34.47 15.10 -8.55
CA ARG A 390 -35.70 14.65 -9.17
C ARG A 390 -35.56 13.30 -9.88
N PHE A 391 -36.31 12.32 -9.43
CA PHE A 391 -36.27 10.95 -9.98
C PHE A 391 -37.59 10.19 -9.76
N GLU A 392 -37.81 9.18 -10.59
CA GLU A 392 -38.91 8.23 -10.43
C GLU A 392 -38.54 7.16 -9.40
N ALA A 393 -39.43 6.89 -8.45
CA ALA A 393 -39.24 5.87 -7.44
C ALA A 393 -39.41 4.45 -8.02
N LYS A 394 -38.42 3.94 -8.76
CA LYS A 394 -38.52 2.63 -9.45
C LYS A 394 -38.34 1.42 -8.54
N GLN A 395 -37.76 1.60 -7.36
CA GLN A 395 -37.43 0.51 -6.44
C GLN A 395 -38.22 0.60 -5.14
N ALA A 396 -38.69 -0.56 -4.65
CA ALA A 396 -39.29 -0.71 -3.33
C ALA A 396 -38.26 -1.27 -2.34
N GLY A 397 -38.22 -0.73 -1.13
CA GLY A 397 -37.29 -1.16 -0.09
C GLY A 397 -37.01 -0.08 0.94
N THR A 398 -36.11 -0.39 1.87
CA THR A 398 -35.59 0.58 2.84
C THR A 398 -34.21 1.02 2.40
N TYR A 399 -34.08 2.32 2.14
CA TYR A 399 -32.85 2.98 1.74
C TYR A 399 -32.58 4.15 2.68
N TRP A 400 -31.43 4.78 2.54
CA TRP A 400 -31.06 5.93 3.36
C TRP A 400 -30.35 6.97 2.51
N TYR A 401 -30.31 8.20 3.03
CA TYR A 401 -29.67 9.31 2.35
C TYR A 401 -28.69 9.99 3.30
N HIS A 402 -27.62 10.55 2.76
CA HIS A 402 -26.61 11.26 3.52
C HIS A 402 -25.89 12.31 2.67
N SER A 403 -25.20 13.25 3.31
CA SER A 403 -24.27 14.13 2.59
C SER A 403 -23.12 13.32 2.03
N HIS A 404 -22.74 13.57 0.77
CA HIS A 404 -21.58 12.96 0.14
C HIS A 404 -20.37 13.91 0.09
N GLN A 405 -20.51 15.16 0.53
CA GLN A 405 -19.37 16.07 0.63
C GLN A 405 -18.47 15.71 1.82
N GLN A 406 -19.08 15.55 3.00
CA GLN A 406 -18.41 15.05 4.20
C GLN A 406 -19.27 13.96 4.84
N SER A 407 -18.71 12.77 4.98
CA SER A 407 -19.46 11.59 5.46
C SER A 407 -19.39 11.38 6.98
N ALA A 408 -18.57 12.15 7.72
CA ALA A 408 -18.57 12.19 9.19
C ALA A 408 -17.74 13.38 9.72
N LYS A 409 -18.14 13.85 10.91
CA LYS A 409 -17.33 14.60 11.89
C LYS A 409 -17.32 13.80 13.18
#